data_AF-A0A379AFQ3-F1
#
_entry.id   AF-A0A379AFQ3-F1
#
_cell.length_a   1.000
_cell.length_b   1.000
_cell.length_c   1.000
_cell.angle_alpha   90.00
_cell.angle_beta   90.00
_cell.angle_gamma   90.00
#
_symmetry.space_group_name_H-M   'P 1'
#
loop_
_entity.id
_entity.type
_entity.pdbx_description
1 polymer ?
#
loop_
_entity_poly.entity_id
_entity_poly.type
_entity_poly.pdbx_seq_one_letter_code
_entity_poly.pdbx_strand_id
1 'polypeptide(L)'
;MDVTLENQEWKTYIDSRNSGNFDVIRASWVGDYNEPSTFLNLLTSGNSSNIARFNNADYDAVIAKASRETSDQVRNSDYNRAEQILAEQAPIAPHLSVHQWPPD
;
A
#
# COMPACT_ATOMS: atom_id res chain seq x y z
N MET A 1 11.52 20.93 11.41
CA MET A 1 10.24 20.69 10.70
C MET A 1 9.15 20.84 11.73
N ASP A 2 8.23 21.77 11.52
CA ASP A 2 7.07 21.96 12.39
C ASP A 2 5.91 21.14 11.82
N VAL A 3 5.28 20.32 12.67
CA VAL A 3 4.17 19.45 12.29
C VAL A 3 2.94 19.88 13.08
N THR A 4 1.89 20.32 12.39
CA THR A 4 0.59 20.69 12.97
C THR A 4 -0.43 19.57 12.78
N LEU A 5 -1.03 19.09 13.87
CA LEU A 5 -2.13 18.13 13.79
C LEU A 5 -3.45 18.86 13.56
N GLU A 6 -4.11 18.57 12.44
CA GLU A 6 -5.50 18.97 12.21
C GLU A 6 -6.45 17.79 12.46
N ASN A 7 -7.35 17.93 13.43
CA ASN A 7 -8.45 16.99 13.62
C ASN A 7 -9.67 17.49 12.84
N GLN A 8 -9.96 16.86 11.69
CA GLN A 8 -11.08 17.22 10.83
C GLN A 8 -12.28 16.30 11.10
N GLU A 9 -13.50 16.87 11.09
CA GLU A 9 -14.74 16.09 11.13
C GLU A 9 -14.79 15.12 9.94
N TRP A 10 -15.31 13.90 10.16
CA TRP A 10 -15.23 12.74 9.25
C TRP A 10 -15.62 13.04 7.79
N LYS A 11 -16.58 13.94 7.56
CA LYS A 11 -17.06 14.29 6.22
C LYS A 11 -16.05 15.14 5.45
N THR A 12 -15.41 16.11 6.12
CA THR A 12 -14.35 16.95 5.56
C THR A 12 -13.07 16.14 5.32
N TYR A 13 -12.77 15.18 6.19
CA TYR A 13 -11.67 14.21 5.99
C TYR A 13 -11.87 13.34 4.73
N ILE A 14 -13.09 12.89 4.44
CA ILE A 14 -13.39 12.15 3.21
C ILE A 14 -13.20 13.03 1.97
N ASP A 15 -13.63 14.29 2.02
CA ASP A 15 -13.50 15.22 0.88
C ASP A 15 -12.04 15.66 0.64
N SER A 16 -11.23 15.88 1.69
CA SER A 16 -9.80 16.19 1.56
C SER A 16 -8.99 15.00 1.04
N ARG A 17 -9.30 13.78 1.53
CA ARG A 17 -8.72 12.52 1.02
C ARG A 17 -9.06 12.28 -0.45
N ASN A 18 -10.31 12.51 -0.86
CA ASN A 18 -10.75 12.29 -2.24
C ASN A 18 -10.21 13.37 -3.21
N SER A 19 -10.06 14.61 -2.75
CA SER A 19 -9.53 15.72 -3.56
C SER A 19 -7.99 15.72 -3.69
N GLY A 20 -7.27 15.01 -2.80
CA GLY A 20 -5.81 14.98 -2.80
C GLY A 20 -5.16 16.22 -2.16
N ASN A 21 -5.93 17.09 -1.51
CA ASN A 21 -5.42 18.24 -0.76
C ASN A 21 -4.96 17.80 0.64
N PHE A 22 -3.88 17.03 0.71
CA PHE A 22 -3.24 16.66 1.96
C PHE A 22 -1.73 16.49 1.75
N ASP A 23 -0.94 16.85 2.77
CA ASP A 23 0.51 16.60 2.75
C ASP A 23 0.82 15.18 3.24
N VAL A 24 0.16 14.74 4.31
CA VAL A 24 0.28 13.40 4.90
C VAL A 24 -1.08 12.95 5.42
N ILE A 25 -1.45 11.70 5.15
CA ILE A 25 -2.66 11.08 5.72
C ILE A 25 -2.31 9.80 6.46
N ARG A 26 -3.13 9.48 7.48
CA ARG A 26 -3.10 8.17 8.12
C ARG A 26 -3.97 7.21 7.31
N ALA A 27 -3.34 6.21 6.69
CA ALA A 27 -4.04 5.08 6.07
C ALA A 27 -3.77 3.79 6.85
N SER A 28 -4.70 2.85 6.80
CA SER A 28 -4.52 1.50 7.34
C SER A 28 -5.23 0.51 6.43
N TRP A 29 -4.62 -0.66 6.25
CA TRP A 29 -5.18 -1.75 5.46
C TRP A 29 -5.15 -3.04 6.28
N VAL A 30 -6.24 -3.79 6.21
CA VAL A 30 -6.33 -5.14 6.77
C VAL A 30 -6.37 -6.08 5.58
N GLY A 31 -5.51 -7.10 5.58
CA GLY A 31 -5.44 -8.04 4.46
C GLY A 31 -6.77 -8.76 4.25
N ASP A 32 -7.26 -8.75 3.01
CA ASP A 32 -8.51 -9.42 2.63
C ASP A 32 -8.35 -10.94 2.60
N TYR A 33 -7.11 -11.41 2.47
CA TYR A 33 -6.72 -12.83 2.45
C TYR A 33 -5.25 -12.98 2.90
N ASN A 34 -4.87 -14.19 3.32
CA ASN A 34 -3.55 -14.45 3.90
C ASN A 34 -2.44 -14.63 2.83
N GLU A 35 -2.18 -13.58 2.03
CA GLU A 35 -1.16 -13.61 0.99
C GLU A 35 -0.66 -12.18 0.66
N PRO A 36 0.65 -11.97 0.36
CA PRO A 36 1.25 -10.62 0.25
C PRO A 36 0.60 -9.68 -0.76
N SER A 37 -0.01 -10.21 -1.83
CA SER A 37 -0.66 -9.42 -2.87
C SER A 37 -1.84 -8.61 -2.35
N THR A 38 -2.47 -8.97 -1.21
CA THR A 38 -3.52 -8.14 -0.61
C THR A 38 -3.01 -6.74 -0.23
N PHE A 39 -1.72 -6.62 0.10
CA PHE A 39 -1.08 -5.35 0.39
C PHE A 39 -0.41 -4.76 -0.85
N LEU A 40 0.35 -5.58 -1.59
CA LEU A 40 1.16 -5.10 -2.72
C LEU A 40 0.31 -4.62 -3.90
N ASN A 41 -0.86 -5.23 -4.15
CA ASN A 41 -1.73 -4.81 -5.25
C ASN A 41 -2.30 -3.39 -5.04
N LEU A 42 -2.40 -2.90 -3.80
CA LEU A 42 -2.94 -1.57 -3.50
C LEU A 42 -2.14 -0.45 -4.12
N LEU A 43 -0.82 -0.63 -4.23
CA LEU A 43 0.10 0.38 -4.71
C LEU A 43 0.31 0.32 -6.22
N THR A 44 -0.34 -0.60 -6.93
CA THR A 44 -0.30 -0.61 -8.41
C THR A 44 -0.96 0.64 -8.96
N SER A 45 -0.43 1.18 -10.06
CA SER A 45 -0.83 2.51 -10.57
C SER A 45 -2.31 2.59 -10.98
N GLY A 46 -2.88 1.47 -11.42
CA GLY A 46 -4.28 1.36 -11.83
C GLY A 46 -5.26 1.05 -10.68
N ASN A 47 -4.79 0.81 -9.46
CA ASN A 47 -5.67 0.46 -8.35
C ASN A 47 -6.38 1.70 -7.80
N SER A 48 -7.72 1.67 -7.75
CA SER A 48 -8.53 2.76 -7.21
C SER A 48 -8.28 3.00 -5.71
N SER A 49 -7.74 2.02 -5.00
CA SER A 49 -7.35 2.11 -3.59
C SER A 49 -5.91 2.62 -3.39
N ASN A 50 -5.20 2.98 -4.46
CA ASN A 50 -3.86 3.57 -4.39
C ASN A 50 -3.92 5.04 -3.94
N ILE A 51 -4.12 5.25 -2.64
CA ILE A 51 -4.25 6.59 -2.07
C ILE A 51 -2.92 7.37 -2.17
N ALA A 52 -1.79 6.66 -2.14
CA ALA A 52 -0.45 7.23 -2.30
C ALA A 52 -0.21 7.78 -3.72
N ARG A 53 -1.09 7.45 -4.69
CA ARG A 53 -0.96 7.77 -6.11
C ARG A 53 0.40 7.32 -6.67
N PHE A 54 0.95 6.23 -6.12
CA PHE A 54 2.22 5.68 -6.54
C PHE A 54 2.10 5.18 -7.99
N ASN A 55 3.05 5.56 -8.83
CA ASN A 55 3.08 5.15 -10.22
C ASN A 55 4.51 4.80 -10.63
N ASN A 56 4.77 3.52 -10.82
CA ASN A 56 6.06 3.00 -11.22
C ASN A 56 5.86 1.77 -12.12
N ALA A 57 6.32 1.88 -13.37
CA ALA A 57 6.10 0.83 -14.38
C ALA A 57 6.81 -0.49 -14.02
N ASP A 58 7.98 -0.44 -13.38
CA ASP A 58 8.72 -1.65 -12.97
C ASP A 58 7.99 -2.36 -11.83
N TYR A 59 7.41 -1.60 -10.90
CA TYR A 59 6.56 -2.14 -9.84
C TYR A 59 5.33 -2.84 -10.41
N ASP A 60 4.58 -2.16 -11.28
CA ASP A 60 3.39 -2.73 -11.93
C ASP A 60 3.73 -4.01 -12.72
N ALA A 61 4.87 -4.00 -13.43
CA ALA A 61 5.32 -5.16 -14.19
C ALA A 61 5.65 -6.35 -13.29
N VAL A 62 6.32 -6.12 -12.15
CA VAL A 62 6.70 -7.22 -11.22
C VAL A 62 5.47 -7.80 -10.52
N ILE A 63 4.50 -6.98 -10.13
CA ILE A 63 3.25 -7.44 -9.52
C ILE A 63 2.41 -8.22 -10.54
N ALA A 64 2.31 -7.72 -11.78
CA ALA A 64 1.62 -8.43 -12.86
C ALA A 64 2.30 -9.78 -13.18
N LYS A 65 3.63 -9.84 -13.13
CA LYS A 65 4.38 -11.10 -13.27
C LYS A 65 4.05 -12.07 -12.14
N ALA A 66 4.17 -11.64 -10.88
CA ALA A 66 3.88 -12.45 -9.70
C ALA A 66 2.47 -13.09 -9.75
N SER A 67 1.46 -12.35 -10.26
CA SER A 67 0.08 -12.85 -10.39
C SER A 67 -0.10 -14.03 -11.36
N ARG A 68 0.90 -14.28 -12.23
CA ARG A 68 0.90 -15.34 -13.24
C ARG A 68 1.82 -16.51 -12.88
N GLU A 69 2.57 -16.39 -11.78
CA GLU A 69 3.52 -17.42 -11.36
C GLU A 69 2.82 -18.60 -10.70
N THR A 70 3.17 -19.81 -11.14
CA THR A 70 2.67 -21.08 -10.57
C THR A 70 3.59 -21.63 -9.49
N SER A 71 4.82 -21.11 -9.38
CA SER A 71 5.78 -21.47 -8.34
C SER A 71 5.75 -20.45 -7.22
N ASP A 72 5.48 -20.91 -6.00
CA ASP A 72 5.51 -20.08 -4.80
C ASP A 72 6.87 -19.41 -4.58
N GLN A 73 7.95 -20.12 -4.91
CA GLN A 73 9.31 -19.58 -4.78
C GLN A 73 9.53 -18.40 -5.74
N VAL A 74 9.09 -18.52 -6.99
CA VAL A 74 9.26 -17.44 -7.98
C VAL A 74 8.35 -16.27 -7.63
N ARG A 75 7.10 -16.55 -7.25
CA ARG A 75 6.14 -15.53 -6.81
C ARG A 75 6.66 -14.74 -5.61
N ASN A 76 7.22 -15.41 -4.60
CA ASN A 76 7.83 -14.75 -3.46
C ASN A 76 9.06 -13.92 -3.84
N SER A 77 9.86 -14.37 -4.82
CA SER A 77 10.98 -13.58 -5.33
C SER A 77 10.51 -12.29 -6.02
N ASP A 78 9.42 -12.36 -6.78
CA ASP A 78 8.82 -11.18 -7.43
C ASP A 78 8.26 -10.20 -6.39
N TYR A 79 7.62 -10.70 -5.32
CA TYR A 79 7.15 -9.85 -4.21
C TYR A 79 8.30 -9.16 -3.47
N ASN A 80 9.39 -9.88 -3.18
CA ASN A 80 10.58 -9.27 -2.58
C ASN A 80 11.13 -8.14 -3.46
N ARG A 81 11.08 -8.31 -4.79
CA ARG A 81 11.48 -7.25 -5.72
C ARG A 81 10.52 -6.06 -5.69
N ALA A 82 9.21 -6.30 -5.56
CA ALA A 82 8.22 -5.25 -5.40
C ALA A 82 8.46 -4.44 -4.12
N GLU A 83 8.72 -5.12 -2.99
CA GLU A 83 9.02 -4.48 -1.71
C GLU A 83 10.31 -3.66 -1.75
N GLN A 84 11.35 -4.13 -2.45
CA GLN A 84 12.57 -3.34 -2.66
C GLN A 84 12.29 -2.02 -3.39
N ILE A 85 11.48 -2.06 -4.46
CA ILE A 85 11.10 -0.85 -5.19
C ILE A 85 10.34 0.11 -4.26
N LEU A 86 9.43 -0.40 -3.42
CA LEU A 86 8.72 0.44 -2.44
C LEU A 86 9.65 1.04 -1.39
N ALA A 87 10.65 0.28 -0.91
CA ALA A 87 11.62 0.78 0.05
C ALA A 87 12.52 1.88 -0.56
N GLU A 88 12.90 1.73 -1.83
CA GLU A 88 13.70 2.72 -2.57
C GLU A 88 12.91 4.00 -2.89
N GLN A 89 11.63 3.86 -3.28
CA GLN A 89 10.77 4.97 -3.67
C GLN A 89 10.09 5.65 -2.48
N ALA A 90 9.97 4.94 -1.35
CA ALA A 90 9.31 5.37 -0.12
C ALA A 90 7.95 6.07 -0.32
N PRO A 91 7.00 5.51 -1.13
CA PRO A 91 5.72 6.17 -1.39
C PRO A 91 4.77 6.16 -0.19
N ILE A 92 5.06 5.33 0.82
CA ILE A 92 4.34 5.23 2.09
C ILE A 92 5.34 5.13 3.23
N ALA A 93 4.91 5.53 4.43
CA ALA A 93 5.66 5.35 5.67
C ALA A 93 4.95 4.30 6.56
N PRO A 94 5.42 3.03 6.58
CA PRO A 94 4.85 2.00 7.44
C PRO A 94 5.09 2.34 8.92
N HIS A 95 4.02 2.37 9.73
CA HIS A 95 4.11 2.68 11.16
C HIS A 95 3.73 1.52 12.08
N LEU A 96 2.79 0.65 11.70
CA LEU A 96 2.32 -0.45 12.55
C LEU A 96 1.81 -1.62 11.71
N SER A 97 2.39 -2.80 11.92
CA SER A 97 1.82 -4.07 11.44
C SER A 97 0.95 -4.65 12.55
N VAL A 98 -0.37 -4.65 12.35
CA VAL A 98 -1.30 -5.30 13.29
C VAL A 98 -1.43 -6.75 12.89
N HIS A 99 -0.82 -7.65 13.66
CA HIS A 99 -1.07 -9.08 13.53
C HIS A 99 -2.30 -9.42 14.38
N GLN A 100 -3.49 -9.48 13.76
CA GLN A 100 -4.66 -10.09 14.40
C GLN A 100 -4.49 -11.61 14.36
N TRP A 101 -3.74 -12.11 15.35
CA TRP A 101 -3.69 -13.52 15.72
C TRP A 101 -4.98 -13.86 16.50
N PRO A 102 -5.69 -14.97 16.20
CA PRO A 102 -6.85 -15.33 17.00
C PRO A 102 -6.38 -15.75 18.41
N PRO A 103 -7.03 -15.30 19.50
CA PRO A 103 -6.98 -16.00 20.77
C PRO A 103 -7.93 -17.21 20.66
N ASP A 104 -7.37 -18.41 20.77
CA ASP A 104 -8.00 -19.73 20.99
C ASP A 104 -9.38 -20.01 20.38
#